data_AF-A0A8S3E6F6-F1
#
_entry.id   AF-A0A8S3E6F6-F1
#
_cell.length_a   1.000
_cell.length_b   1.000
_cell.length_c   1.000
_cell.angle_alpha   90.00
_cell.angle_beta   90.00
_cell.angle_gamma   90.00
#
_symmetry.space_group_name_H-M   'P 1'
#
loop_
_entity.id
_entity.type
_entity.pdbx_description
1 polymer ?
#
loop_
_entity_poly.entity_id
_entity_poly.type
_entity_poly.pdbx_seq_one_letter_code
_entity_poly.pdbx_strand_id
1 'polypeptide(L)'
;MIITKTVRPLLEEIFYLGARSPILAFKNVEKFLKQYDESDKQNRIAILKHIAKTYHPQEENFPSQIQKMTSSNFIQTCENIHSYTEPKYAELFRLIGRQPDGVHSLVHLRADILKFLPEIESPAYVERMSESLRDLLATWFTTGLLQVERVTWQSPCEIGKIFLSEN
;
A
#
# COMPACT_ATOMS: atom_id res chain seq x y z
N MET A 1 15.86 -9.78 -12.39
CA MET A 1 16.12 -10.28 -11.01
C MET A 1 16.96 -9.32 -10.14
N ILE A 2 17.45 -8.18 -10.66
CA ILE A 2 18.42 -7.32 -9.98
C ILE A 2 17.77 -6.34 -8.98
N ILE A 3 16.52 -5.91 -9.20
CA ILE A 3 15.89 -4.83 -8.40
C ILE A 3 15.34 -5.31 -7.04
N THR A 4 15.01 -6.59 -6.88
CA THR A 4 14.60 -7.15 -5.56
C THR A 4 15.71 -7.06 -4.51
N LYS A 5 16.99 -6.91 -4.91
CA LYS A 5 18.10 -6.70 -3.97
C LYS A 5 18.19 -5.26 -3.44
N THR A 6 17.66 -4.28 -4.17
CA THR A 6 17.73 -2.86 -3.76
C THR A 6 16.47 -2.42 -3.02
N VAL A 7 15.31 -2.94 -3.42
CA VAL A 7 14.02 -2.61 -2.78
C VAL A 7 13.86 -3.32 -1.44
N ARG A 8 14.33 -4.56 -1.31
CA ARG A 8 14.26 -5.34 -0.07
C ARG A 8 14.89 -4.62 1.15
N PRO A 9 16.15 -4.14 1.11
CA PRO A 9 16.74 -3.46 2.25
C PRO A 9 15.97 -2.17 2.60
N LEU A 10 15.45 -1.44 1.60
CA LEU A 10 14.61 -0.26 1.88
C LEU A 10 13.33 -0.64 2.63
N LEU A 11 12.64 -1.71 2.21
CA LEU A 11 11.44 -2.19 2.90
C LEU A 11 11.76 -2.69 4.31
N GLU A 12 12.86 -3.42 4.50
CA GLU A 12 13.33 -3.83 5.83
C GLU A 12 13.63 -2.63 6.72
N GLU A 13 14.32 -1.61 6.22
CA GLU A 13 14.57 -0.38 6.97
C GLU A 13 13.27 0.36 7.31
N ILE A 14 12.30 0.44 6.39
CA ILE A 14 10.99 1.05 6.64
C ILE A 14 10.26 0.32 7.77
N PHE A 15 10.17 -1.01 7.71
CA PHE A 15 9.37 -1.79 8.66
C PHE A 15 10.07 -2.01 10.02
N TYR A 16 11.39 -2.17 10.05
CA TYR A 16 12.11 -2.55 11.27
C TYR A 16 12.87 -1.39 11.93
N LEU A 17 13.33 -0.40 11.15
CA LEU A 17 14.06 0.76 11.65
C LEU A 17 13.24 2.05 11.61
N GLY A 18 12.19 2.12 10.79
CA GLY A 18 11.30 3.27 10.69
C GLY A 18 10.61 3.64 12.00
N ALA A 19 10.35 2.64 12.87
CA ALA A 19 9.83 2.86 14.22
C ALA A 19 10.79 3.67 15.12
N ARG A 20 12.10 3.73 14.79
CA ARG A 20 13.11 4.48 15.54
C ARG A 20 13.39 5.87 14.97
N SER A 21 13.08 6.12 13.70
CA SER A 21 13.28 7.41 13.05
C SER A 21 12.23 7.66 11.95
N PRO A 22 11.19 8.48 12.25
CA PRO A 22 10.16 8.84 11.27
C PRO A 22 10.73 9.51 10.01
N ILE A 23 11.81 10.29 10.15
CA ILE A 23 12.47 11.00 9.05
C ILE A 23 13.14 10.00 8.10
N LEU A 24 13.79 8.96 8.66
CA LEU A 24 14.41 7.91 7.85
C LEU A 24 13.34 7.10 7.11
N ALA A 25 12.24 6.74 7.80
CA ALA A 25 11.11 6.05 7.18
C ALA A 25 10.55 6.86 6.00
N PHE A 26 10.32 8.16 6.21
CA PHE A 26 9.83 9.07 5.18
C PHE A 26 10.76 9.12 3.96
N LYS A 27 12.06 9.30 4.17
CA LYS A 27 13.05 9.34 3.09
C LYS A 27 13.16 8.01 2.34
N ASN A 28 13.03 6.89 3.03
CA ASN A 28 13.10 5.57 2.41
C ASN A 28 11.84 5.23 1.61
N VAL A 29 10.68 5.71 2.04
CA VAL A 29 9.43 5.61 1.27
C VAL A 29 9.54 6.43 -0.02
N GLU A 30 10.05 7.65 0.03
CA GLU A 30 10.30 8.48 -1.17
C GLU A 30 11.22 7.75 -2.16
N LYS A 31 12.35 7.20 -1.68
CA LYS A 31 13.25 6.40 -2.52
C LYS A 31 12.58 5.16 -3.11
N PHE A 32 11.75 4.49 -2.32
CA PHE A 32 11.00 3.31 -2.77
C PHE A 32 10.06 3.67 -3.91
N LEU A 33 9.27 4.74 -3.78
CA LEU A 33 8.35 5.20 -4.82
C LEU A 33 9.11 5.54 -6.11
N LYS A 34 10.20 6.30 -6.00
CA LYS A 34 11.06 6.62 -7.15
C LYS A 34 11.59 5.37 -7.86
N GLN A 35 12.07 4.39 -7.10
CA GLN A 35 12.54 3.13 -7.68
C GLN A 35 11.41 2.30 -8.32
N TYR A 36 10.22 2.33 -7.73
CA TYR A 36 9.05 1.66 -8.30
C TYR A 36 8.63 2.30 -9.62
N ASP A 37 8.62 3.62 -9.70
CA ASP A 37 8.25 4.37 -10.91
C ASP A 37 9.26 4.17 -12.05
N GLU A 38 10.56 4.15 -11.73
CA GLU A 38 11.64 3.88 -12.69
C GLU A 38 11.72 2.40 -13.13
N SER A 39 11.00 1.49 -12.45
CA SER A 39 11.02 0.06 -12.77
C SER A 39 10.16 -0.31 -13.97
N ASP A 40 10.62 -1.28 -14.75
CA ASP A 40 9.83 -1.90 -15.81
C ASP A 40 8.67 -2.75 -15.26
N LYS A 41 7.76 -3.15 -16.15
CA LYS A 41 6.58 -3.96 -15.82
C LYS A 41 6.93 -5.24 -15.04
N GLN A 42 7.95 -5.98 -15.47
CA GLN A 42 8.32 -7.26 -14.86
C GLN A 42 8.85 -7.06 -13.44
N ASN A 43 9.65 -6.02 -13.21
CA ASN A 43 10.18 -5.69 -11.89
C ASN A 43 9.08 -5.14 -10.97
N ARG A 44 8.14 -4.32 -11.47
CA ARG A 44 6.97 -3.88 -10.68
C ARG A 44 6.15 -5.08 -10.19
N ILE A 45 5.85 -6.03 -11.09
CA ILE A 45 5.17 -7.28 -10.72
C ILE A 45 5.96 -8.04 -9.64
N ALA A 46 7.28 -8.15 -9.80
CA ALA A 46 8.12 -8.84 -8.81
C ALA A 46 8.11 -8.14 -7.45
N ILE A 47 8.14 -6.80 -7.41
CA ILE A 47 8.05 -5.99 -6.19
C ILE A 47 6.69 -6.22 -5.52
N LEU A 48 5.58 -6.10 -6.26
CA LEU A 48 4.23 -6.30 -5.71
C LEU A 48 4.04 -7.72 -5.16
N LYS A 49 4.49 -8.75 -5.89
CA LYS A 49 4.47 -10.14 -5.39
C LYS A 49 5.30 -10.30 -4.13
N HIS A 50 6.48 -9.68 -4.09
CA HIS A 50 7.36 -9.75 -2.93
C HIS A 50 6.74 -9.08 -1.71
N ILE A 51 6.16 -7.89 -1.86
CA ILE A 51 5.51 -7.18 -0.76
C ILE A 51 4.34 -8.01 -0.22
N ALA A 52 3.47 -8.46 -1.12
CA ALA A 52 2.29 -9.24 -0.75
C ALA A 52 2.64 -10.55 -0.03
N LYS A 53 3.68 -11.27 -0.48
CA LYS A 53 4.08 -12.56 0.12
C LYS A 53 4.98 -12.44 1.36
N THR A 54 5.73 -11.36 1.51
CA THR A 54 6.70 -11.24 2.63
C THR A 54 6.09 -10.53 3.83
N TYR A 55 5.13 -9.64 3.58
CA TYR A 55 4.57 -8.74 4.59
C TYR A 55 3.08 -9.01 4.87
N HIS A 56 2.57 -10.20 4.49
CA HIS A 56 1.26 -10.67 4.96
C HIS A 56 1.32 -11.13 6.42
N PRO A 57 0.17 -11.25 7.11
CA PRO A 57 0.10 -11.79 8.46
C PRO A 57 0.58 -13.25 8.43
N GLN A 58 1.63 -13.57 9.19
CA GLN A 58 2.16 -14.93 9.27
C GLN A 58 1.22 -15.80 10.11
N GLU A 59 1.04 -17.06 9.73
CA GLU A 59 0.25 -18.02 10.51
C GLU A 59 1.01 -18.52 11.74
N GLU A 60 2.33 -18.36 11.74
CA GLU A 60 3.24 -18.77 12.81
C GLU A 60 2.93 -18.03 14.12
N ASN A 61 2.30 -18.74 15.05
CA ASN A 61 1.79 -18.27 16.36
C ASN A 61 0.35 -17.75 16.39
N PHE A 62 -0.41 -17.80 15.29
CA PHE A 62 -1.82 -17.40 15.34
C PHE A 62 -2.67 -18.28 16.28
N PRO A 63 -2.55 -19.63 16.28
CA PRO A 63 -3.34 -20.48 17.17
C PRO A 63 -3.05 -20.22 18.66
N SER A 64 -1.81 -19.88 19.01
CA SER A 64 -1.44 -19.59 20.40
C SER A 64 -1.99 -18.24 20.87
N GLN A 65 -2.21 -17.27 19.98
CA GLN A 65 -2.92 -16.03 20.30
C GLN A 65 -4.41 -16.28 20.56
N ILE A 66 -5.05 -17.16 19.77
CA ILE A 66 -6.45 -17.55 20.00
C ILE A 66 -6.61 -18.26 21.35
N GLN A 67 -5.68 -19.16 21.72
CA GLN A 67 -5.72 -19.82 23.03
C GLN A 67 -5.58 -18.85 24.21
N LYS A 68 -4.85 -17.74 24.05
CA LYS A 68 -4.78 -16.69 25.08
C LYS A 68 -6.11 -15.94 25.26
N MET A 69 -6.97 -15.91 24.23
CA MET A 69 -8.29 -15.25 24.27
C MET A 69 -9.23 -15.86 25.31
N THR A 70 -9.13 -17.16 25.58
CA THR A 70 -9.97 -17.83 26.59
C THR A 70 -9.53 -17.55 28.03
N SER A 71 -8.33 -16.98 28.24
CA SER A 71 -7.72 -16.87 29.58
C SER A 71 -7.38 -15.44 30.01
N SER A 72 -7.65 -14.42 29.19
CA SER A 72 -7.23 -13.03 29.44
C SER A 72 -8.35 -12.00 29.15
N ASN A 73 -8.09 -10.72 29.43
CA ASN A 73 -9.05 -9.64 29.18
C ASN A 73 -9.45 -9.62 27.69
N PHE A 74 -10.75 -9.69 27.42
CA PHE A 74 -11.33 -9.75 26.08
C PHE A 74 -10.83 -8.59 25.19
N ILE A 75 -10.82 -7.36 25.70
CA ILE A 75 -10.42 -6.17 24.93
C ILE A 75 -8.95 -6.25 24.51
N GLN A 76 -8.05 -6.53 25.46
CA GLN A 76 -6.62 -6.63 25.16
C GLN A 76 -6.32 -7.75 24.16
N THR A 77 -7.06 -8.85 24.21
CA THR A 77 -6.87 -9.94 23.25
C THR A 77 -7.37 -9.57 21.87
N CYS A 78 -8.53 -8.90 21.77
CA CYS A 78 -9.01 -8.39 20.49
C CYS A 78 -8.00 -7.45 19.83
N GLU A 79 -7.38 -6.54 20.60
CA GLU A 79 -6.30 -5.66 20.10
C GLU A 79 -5.07 -6.44 19.65
N ASN A 80 -4.65 -7.45 20.41
CA ASN A 80 -3.51 -8.29 20.05
C ASN A 80 -3.78 -9.10 18.77
N ILE A 81 -4.99 -9.64 18.61
CA ILE A 81 -5.39 -10.36 17.39
C ILE A 81 -5.47 -9.37 16.22
N HIS A 82 -6.05 -8.20 16.41
CA HIS A 82 -6.14 -7.18 15.37
C HIS A 82 -4.75 -6.77 14.88
N SER A 83 -3.85 -6.39 15.79
CA SER A 83 -2.48 -6.02 15.46
C SER A 83 -1.67 -7.15 14.82
N TYR A 84 -1.92 -8.40 15.20
CA TYR A 84 -1.25 -9.56 14.60
C TYR A 84 -1.79 -9.92 13.21
N THR A 85 -3.08 -9.73 12.99
CA THR A 85 -3.76 -10.00 11.71
C THR A 85 -3.65 -8.84 10.72
N GLU A 86 -3.19 -7.67 11.18
CA GLU A 86 -2.95 -6.54 10.31
C GLU A 86 -1.70 -6.79 9.44
N PRO A 87 -1.81 -6.72 8.11
CA PRO A 87 -0.65 -6.87 7.25
C PRO A 87 0.29 -5.68 7.38
N LYS A 88 1.61 -5.93 7.38
CA LYS A 88 2.62 -4.86 7.46
C LYS A 88 2.55 -3.90 6.27
N TYR A 89 2.15 -4.37 5.09
CA TYR A 89 1.96 -3.48 3.93
C TYR A 89 0.86 -2.42 4.13
N ALA A 90 -0.07 -2.60 5.07
CA ALA A 90 -1.03 -1.54 5.42
C ALA A 90 -0.33 -0.32 6.02
N GLU A 91 0.70 -0.53 6.85
CA GLU A 91 1.52 0.55 7.38
C GLU A 91 2.35 1.21 6.29
N LEU A 92 2.89 0.43 5.35
CA LEU A 92 3.58 0.99 4.18
C LEU A 92 2.66 1.93 3.39
N PHE A 93 1.41 1.52 3.13
CA PHE A 93 0.45 2.37 2.44
C PHE A 93 0.13 3.65 3.21
N ARG A 94 -0.02 3.57 4.54
CA ARG A 94 -0.18 4.78 5.38
C ARG A 94 1.02 5.70 5.30
N LEU A 95 2.25 5.16 5.31
CA LEU A 95 3.47 5.96 5.18
C LEU A 95 3.61 6.59 3.79
N ILE A 96 3.23 5.86 2.72
CA ILE A 96 3.16 6.42 1.37
C ILE A 96 2.16 7.57 1.33
N GLY A 97 0.97 7.42 1.92
CA GLY A 97 -0.05 8.48 1.94
C GLY A 97 0.37 9.77 2.64
N ARG A 98 1.43 9.73 3.48
CA ARG A 98 2.00 10.92 4.12
C ARG A 98 3.00 11.66 3.24
N GLN A 99 3.44 11.07 2.12
CA GLN A 99 4.33 11.74 1.16
C GLN A 99 3.59 12.84 0.39
N PRO A 100 4.31 13.85 -0.13
CA PRO A 100 3.79 14.70 -1.19
C PRO A 100 3.30 13.84 -2.35
N ASP A 101 2.10 14.10 -2.86
CA ASP A 101 1.42 13.30 -3.89
C ASP A 101 1.23 11.80 -3.54
N GLY A 102 1.35 11.44 -2.26
CA GLY A 102 1.30 10.04 -1.81
C GLY A 102 -0.01 9.32 -2.11
N VAL A 103 -1.14 10.04 -2.02
CA VAL A 103 -2.46 9.49 -2.40
C VAL A 103 -2.52 9.17 -3.90
N HIS A 104 -1.96 10.05 -4.74
CA HIS A 104 -1.85 9.80 -6.18
C HIS A 104 -0.98 8.57 -6.46
N SER A 105 0.18 8.44 -5.80
CA SER A 105 1.02 7.24 -5.89
C SER A 105 0.28 5.96 -5.47
N LEU A 106 -0.57 6.01 -4.46
CA LEU A 106 -1.37 4.84 -4.03
C LEU A 106 -2.46 4.46 -5.03
N VAL A 107 -3.10 5.45 -5.65
CA VAL A 107 -4.05 5.22 -6.76
C VAL A 107 -3.34 4.55 -7.94
N HIS A 108 -2.16 5.04 -8.33
CA HIS A 108 -1.35 4.42 -9.40
C HIS A 108 -0.89 3.01 -9.03
N LEU A 109 -0.42 2.80 -7.80
CA LEU A 109 -0.02 1.49 -7.32
C LEU A 109 -1.19 0.49 -7.36
N ARG A 110 -2.41 0.93 -6.99
CA ARG A 110 -3.62 0.11 -7.12
C ARG A 110 -3.94 -0.19 -8.60
N ALA A 111 -3.85 0.80 -9.48
CA ALA A 111 -4.10 0.63 -10.90
C ALA A 111 -3.13 -0.39 -11.52
N ASP A 112 -1.85 -0.32 -11.15
CA ASP A 112 -0.83 -1.30 -11.53
C ASP A 112 -1.18 -2.71 -11.02
N ILE A 113 -1.57 -2.85 -9.75
CA ILE A 113 -1.98 -4.15 -9.19
C ILE A 113 -3.15 -4.75 -9.99
N LEU A 114 -4.20 -3.97 -10.25
CA LEU A 114 -5.37 -4.43 -11.01
C LEU A 114 -5.00 -4.81 -12.44
N LYS A 115 -4.13 -4.02 -13.09
CA LYS A 115 -3.64 -4.28 -14.44
C LYS A 115 -2.81 -5.56 -14.53
N PHE A 116 -1.98 -5.83 -13.53
CA PHE A 116 -1.06 -6.97 -13.55
C PHE A 116 -1.65 -8.24 -12.95
N LEU A 117 -2.76 -8.15 -12.22
CA LEU A 117 -3.41 -9.28 -11.55
C LEU A 117 -3.60 -10.51 -12.46
N PRO A 118 -4.08 -10.37 -13.72
CA PRO A 118 -4.28 -11.51 -14.62
C PRO A 118 -2.98 -12.23 -15.02
N GLU A 119 -1.82 -11.57 -14.89
CA GLU A 119 -0.51 -12.10 -15.25
C GLU A 119 0.22 -12.73 -14.05
N ILE A 120 -0.38 -12.67 -12.85
CA ILE A 120 0.22 -13.15 -11.62
C ILE A 120 -0.26 -14.57 -11.29
N GLU A 121 0.65 -15.54 -11.37
CA GLU A 121 0.42 -16.88 -10.82
C GLU A 121 0.17 -16.82 -9.30
N SER A 122 -0.86 -17.54 -8.84
CA SER A 122 -1.30 -17.58 -7.43
C SER A 122 -1.53 -16.17 -6.83
N PRO A 123 -2.54 -15.41 -7.35
CA PRO A 123 -2.70 -14.00 -7.05
C PRO A 123 -3.27 -13.69 -5.67
N ALA A 124 -3.73 -14.68 -4.91
CA ALA A 124 -4.44 -14.49 -3.63
C ALA A 124 -3.78 -13.48 -2.66
N TYR A 125 -2.45 -13.53 -2.50
CA TYR A 125 -1.74 -12.56 -1.66
C TYR A 125 -1.81 -11.13 -2.21
N VAL A 126 -1.66 -10.98 -3.53
CA VAL A 126 -1.70 -9.68 -4.22
C VAL A 126 -3.13 -9.14 -4.27
N GLU A 127 -4.13 -10.02 -4.46
CA GLU A 127 -5.55 -9.69 -4.33
C GLU A 127 -5.86 -9.16 -2.93
N ARG A 128 -5.40 -9.86 -1.88
CA ARG A 128 -5.62 -9.40 -0.50
C ARG A 128 -4.95 -8.05 -0.24
N MET A 129 -3.74 -7.84 -0.76
CA MET A 129 -3.05 -6.56 -0.67
C MET A 129 -3.83 -5.45 -1.42
N SER A 130 -4.39 -5.77 -2.59
CA SER A 130 -5.27 -4.86 -3.33
C SER A 130 -6.49 -4.49 -2.48
N GLU A 131 -7.16 -5.45 -1.86
CA GLU A 131 -8.33 -5.18 -1.00
C GLU A 131 -7.96 -4.24 0.17
N SER A 132 -6.83 -4.48 0.84
CA SER A 132 -6.35 -3.58 1.89
C SER A 132 -6.11 -2.15 1.39
N LEU A 133 -5.61 -1.99 0.16
CA LEU A 133 -5.40 -0.68 -0.45
C LEU A 133 -6.74 -0.02 -0.83
N ARG A 134 -7.74 -0.80 -1.27
CA ARG A 134 -9.10 -0.31 -1.52
C ARG A 134 -9.68 0.31 -0.26
N ASP A 135 -9.60 -0.42 0.85
CA ASP A 135 -10.22 -0.01 2.12
C ASP A 135 -9.56 1.26 2.67
N LEU A 136 -8.24 1.37 2.52
CA LEU A 136 -7.50 2.61 2.84
C LEU A 136 -7.96 3.78 1.96
N LEU A 137 -7.99 3.61 0.64
CA LEU A 137 -8.41 4.66 -0.28
C LEU A 137 -9.86 5.08 -0.05
N ALA A 138 -10.77 4.14 0.27
CA ALA A 138 -12.15 4.44 0.61
C ALA A 138 -12.28 5.33 1.86
N THR A 139 -11.34 5.23 2.80
CA THR A 139 -11.27 6.09 3.98
C THR A 139 -10.87 7.53 3.64
N TRP A 140 -10.08 7.74 2.57
CA TRP A 140 -9.62 9.06 2.13
C TRP A 140 -10.49 9.69 1.03
N PHE A 141 -11.11 8.89 0.17
CA PHE A 141 -12.07 9.34 -0.84
C PHE A 141 -13.50 9.33 -0.28
N THR A 142 -13.67 9.97 0.87
CA THR A 142 -14.99 10.21 1.48
C THR A 142 -15.60 11.48 0.90
N THR A 143 -16.93 11.53 0.86
CA THR A 143 -17.70 12.69 0.38
C THR A 143 -17.35 13.99 1.08
N GLY A 144 -16.88 13.95 2.33
CA GLY A 144 -16.43 15.13 3.07
C GLY A 144 -15.07 15.70 2.63
N LEU A 145 -14.30 14.97 1.82
CA LEU A 145 -13.00 15.38 1.29
C LEU A 145 -13.03 15.70 -0.22
N LEU A 146 -14.21 15.58 -0.84
CA LEU A 146 -14.41 15.83 -2.27
C LEU A 146 -15.09 17.18 -2.47
N GLN A 147 -14.48 18.03 -3.29
CA GLN A 147 -15.07 19.29 -3.74
C GLN A 147 -15.65 19.10 -5.13
N VAL A 148 -16.92 19.47 -5.30
CA VAL A 148 -17.54 19.51 -6.62
C VAL A 148 -17.16 20.83 -7.28
N GLU A 149 -16.43 20.74 -8.38
CA GLU A 149 -16.08 21.89 -9.20
C GLU A 149 -16.79 21.83 -10.55
N ARG A 150 -17.28 22.99 -11.01
CA ARG A 150 -17.90 23.10 -12.33
C ARG A 150 -16.81 23.35 -13.37
N VAL A 151 -16.64 22.41 -14.28
CA VAL A 151 -15.78 22.58 -15.46
C VAL A 151 -16.54 23.38 -16.52
N THR A 152 -15.94 24.48 -16.99
CA THR A 152 -16.49 25.34 -18.06
C THR A 152 -15.39 25.66 -19.08
N TRP A 153 -15.75 26.31 -20.18
CA TRP A 153 -14.77 26.80 -21.18
C TRP A 153 -13.73 27.79 -20.60
N GLN A 154 -13.99 28.37 -19.43
CA GLN A 154 -13.07 29.27 -18.73
C GLN A 154 -12.15 28.56 -17.74
N SER A 155 -12.37 27.26 -17.47
CA SER A 155 -11.48 26.47 -16.62
C SER A 155 -10.08 26.37 -17.25
N PRO A 156 -9.00 26.25 -16.43
CA PRO A 156 -7.65 26.09 -16.94
C PRO A 156 -7.56 24.98 -18.00
N CYS A 157 -6.80 25.24 -19.08
CA CYS A 157 -6.66 24.34 -20.21
C CYS A 157 -6.21 22.93 -19.80
N GLU A 158 -5.43 22.81 -18.73
CA GLU A 158 -4.99 21.52 -18.16
C GLU A 158 -6.15 20.61 -17.77
N ILE A 159 -7.22 21.15 -17.17
CA ILE A 159 -8.42 20.39 -16.81
C ILE A 159 -9.15 19.92 -18.07
N GLY A 160 -9.27 20.79 -19.07
CA GLY A 160 -9.89 20.45 -20.36
C GLY A 160 -9.19 19.29 -21.08
N LYS A 161 -7.85 19.21 -20.99
CA LYS A 161 -7.06 18.13 -21.59
C LYS A 161 -7.42 16.75 -21.05
N ILE A 162 -7.77 16.64 -19.76
CA ILE A 162 -8.15 15.37 -19.13
C ILE A 162 -9.37 14.75 -19.84
N PHE A 163 -10.38 15.57 -20.18
CA PHE A 163 -11.58 15.12 -20.88
C PHE A 163 -11.37 14.86 -22.37
N LEU A 164 -10.32 15.44 -22.96
CA LEU A 164 -9.99 15.26 -24.38
C LEU A 164 -9.06 14.06 -24.62
N SER A 165 -8.39 13.54 -23.59
CA SER A 165 -7.48 12.38 -23.69
C SER A 165 -8.18 11.01 -23.63
N GLU A 166 -9.50 10.97 -23.42
CA GLU A 166 -10.29 9.73 -23.35
C GLU A 166 -11.03 9.37 -24.66
N ASN A 167 -10.76 10.08 -25.76
CA ASN A 167 -11.18 9.73 -27.13
C ASN A 167 -9.98 9.39 -28.00
#